data_AF-A0A955CBA0-F1
#
_entry.id   AF-A0A955CBA0-F1
#
_cell.length_a   1.000
_cell.length_b   1.000
_cell.length_c   1.000
_cell.angle_alpha   90.00
_cell.angle_beta   90.00
_cell.angle_gamma   90.00
#
_symmetry.space_group_name_H-M   'P 1'
#
loop_
_entity.id
_entity.type
_entity.pdbx_description
1 polymer ?
#
loop_
_entity_poly.entity_id
_entity_poly.type
_entity_poly.pdbx_seq_one_letter_code
_entity_poly.pdbx_strand_id
1 'polypeptide(L)'
;VLLSLFCLLSHRSFALKLLMLPTLVACVGFVLYNEWSRRPLLGIAVAATAYVYRTKFAHRALSVRIASMLVIMALGLALLQFLTVTRGERFYGDASGGRLSMFSARGVESFLGGIEINYRVFEYALSEFPQNEKYLGGSGFVPAFLFVVPRSIWPEKPVSTGAVITAMWFNSDHASTNLSPSSIGECYMNFATPGVAILMFIAGKFARALNTYLRANSRNAVVWLAWLMVIPDIASEWRGDFTSMTVQPLLRVIVFIGLAWLVAKLQGQQAAPTTPTPYRMPGPIPQRRRPRGYPTI
;
A
#
# COMPACT_ATOMS: atom_id res chain seq x y z
N VAL A 1 -4.17 -7.07 10.81
CA VAL A 1 -4.57 -5.67 10.50
C VAL A 1 -5.72 -5.62 9.49
N LEU A 2 -5.52 -6.04 8.23
CA LEU A 2 -6.53 -5.91 7.16
C LEU A 2 -7.89 -6.55 7.47
N LEU A 3 -7.88 -7.78 8.02
CA LEU A 3 -9.10 -8.50 8.40
C LEU A 3 -9.90 -7.74 9.48
N SER A 4 -9.21 -7.28 10.53
CA SER A 4 -9.80 -6.53 11.63
C SER A 4 -10.38 -5.20 11.15
N LEU A 5 -9.67 -4.49 10.26
CA LEU A 5 -10.11 -3.23 9.65
C LEU A 5 -11.35 -3.43 8.77
N PHE A 6 -11.36 -4.48 7.94
CA PHE A 6 -12.48 -4.82 7.08
C PHE A 6 -13.74 -5.20 7.88
N CYS A 7 -13.59 -5.99 8.94
CA CYS A 7 -14.72 -6.36 9.81
C CYS A 7 -15.25 -5.16 10.62
N LEU A 8 -14.39 -4.26 11.10
CA LEU A 8 -14.78 -3.02 11.78
C LEU A 8 -15.60 -2.09 10.87
N LEU A 9 -15.26 -2.08 9.58
CA LEU A 9 -15.89 -1.25 8.57
C LEU A 9 -17.18 -1.86 7.99
N SER A 10 -17.35 -3.18 8.04
CA SER A 10 -18.48 -3.89 7.42
C SER A 10 -19.62 -4.26 8.39
N HIS A 11 -19.33 -4.56 9.66
CA HIS A 11 -20.38 -5.00 10.60
C HIS A 11 -21.11 -3.83 11.28
N ARG A 12 -22.43 -3.99 11.46
CA ARG A 12 -23.26 -3.02 12.21
C ARG A 12 -23.16 -3.16 13.73
N SER A 13 -22.84 -4.36 14.24
CA SER A 13 -22.79 -4.65 15.68
C SER A 13 -21.70 -3.84 16.40
N PHE A 14 -22.11 -3.07 17.42
CA PHE A 14 -21.22 -2.30 18.28
C PHE A 14 -20.28 -3.21 19.09
N ALA A 15 -20.78 -4.35 19.58
CA ALA A 15 -20.00 -5.31 20.36
C ALA A 15 -18.84 -5.91 19.55
N LEU A 16 -19.06 -6.23 18.27
CA LEU A 16 -17.99 -6.73 17.39
C LEU A 16 -16.93 -5.65 17.15
N LYS A 17 -17.33 -4.38 17.00
CA LYS A 17 -16.37 -3.27 16.86
C LYS A 17 -15.51 -3.10 18.11
N LEU A 18 -16.12 -3.22 19.30
CA LEU A 18 -15.44 -3.13 20.58
C LEU A 18 -14.41 -4.26 20.77
N LEU A 19 -14.74 -5.47 20.31
CA LEU A 19 -13.84 -6.64 20.36
C LEU A 19 -12.69 -6.53 19.34
N MET A 20 -12.95 -5.99 18.14
CA MET A 20 -11.98 -5.98 17.04
C MET A 20 -11.02 -4.80 17.06
N LEU A 21 -11.37 -3.69 17.73
CA LEU A 21 -10.51 -2.53 17.87
C LEU A 21 -9.20 -2.87 18.63
N PRO A 22 -9.23 -3.57 19.79
CA PRO A 22 -8.02 -4.03 20.46
C PRO A 22 -7.17 -4.96 19.58
N THR A 23 -7.77 -5.88 18.83
CA THR A 23 -7.04 -6.77 17.93
C THR A 23 -6.37 -6.00 16.79
N LEU A 24 -7.05 -5.00 16.22
CA LEU A 24 -6.49 -4.12 15.21
C LEU A 24 -5.30 -3.33 15.77
N VAL A 25 -5.47 -2.73 16.95
CA VAL A 25 -4.42 -1.98 17.66
C VAL A 25 -3.23 -2.89 17.98
N ALA A 26 -3.47 -4.11 18.49
CA ALA A 26 -2.43 -5.08 18.78
C ALA A 26 -1.69 -5.53 17.51
N CYS A 27 -2.41 -5.78 16.42
CA CYS A 27 -1.79 -6.13 15.14
C CYS A 27 -0.97 -4.97 14.56
N VAL A 28 -1.47 -3.74 14.63
CA VAL A 28 -0.73 -2.55 14.18
C VAL A 28 0.49 -2.33 15.07
N GLY A 29 0.34 -2.46 16.39
CA GLY A 29 1.43 -2.39 17.36
C GLY A 29 2.49 -3.47 17.13
N PHE A 30 2.08 -4.71 16.87
CA PHE A 30 2.98 -5.81 16.54
C PHE A 30 3.75 -5.55 15.24
N VAL A 31 3.07 -5.05 14.19
CA VAL A 31 3.73 -4.66 12.94
C VAL A 31 4.70 -3.52 13.21
N LEU A 32 4.31 -2.47 13.94
CA LEU A 32 5.20 -1.36 14.30
C LEU A 32 6.40 -1.80 15.17
N TYR A 33 6.24 -2.86 15.95
CA TYR A 33 7.29 -3.40 16.80
C TYR A 33 8.28 -4.27 16.02
N ASN A 34 7.79 -5.14 15.13
CA ASN A 34 8.60 -6.15 14.45
C ASN A 34 9.05 -5.75 13.03
N GLU A 35 8.26 -4.97 12.32
CA GLU A 35 8.60 -4.52 10.97
C GLU A 35 9.43 -3.24 11.05
N TRP A 36 10.67 -3.34 10.60
CA TRP A 36 11.55 -2.20 10.36
C TRP A 36 10.99 -1.26 9.27
N SER A 37 10.03 -1.76 8.47
CA SER A 37 9.35 -1.01 7.42
C SER A 37 7.94 -0.56 7.86
N ARG A 38 7.78 0.75 8.01
CA ARG A 38 6.50 1.43 8.25
C ARG A 38 5.60 1.57 7.01
N ARG A 39 6.11 1.20 5.82
CA ARG A 39 5.45 1.43 4.52
C ARG A 39 4.14 0.65 4.36
N PRO A 40 4.04 -0.63 4.75
CA PRO A 40 2.79 -1.38 4.64
C PRO A 40 1.64 -0.72 5.41
N LEU A 41 1.93 -0.07 6.53
CA LEU A 41 0.94 0.64 7.34
C LEU A 41 0.43 1.91 6.66
N LEU A 42 1.28 2.62 5.90
CA LEU A 42 0.86 3.81 5.16
C LEU A 42 -0.17 3.45 4.10
N GLY A 43 0.09 2.40 3.30
CA GLY A 43 -0.85 1.92 2.29
C GLY A 43 -2.20 1.52 2.89
N ILE A 44 -2.18 0.79 4.01
CA ILE A 44 -3.39 0.39 4.73
C ILE A 44 -4.13 1.62 5.30
N ALA A 45 -3.41 2.56 5.90
CA ALA A 45 -3.98 3.76 6.48
C ALA A 45 -4.65 4.65 5.41
N VAL A 46 -3.99 4.83 4.27
CA VAL A 46 -4.54 5.57 3.12
C VAL A 46 -5.80 4.88 2.60
N ALA A 47 -5.77 3.56 2.39
CA ALA A 47 -6.92 2.81 1.92
C ALA A 47 -8.12 2.88 2.90
N ALA A 48 -7.86 2.71 4.20
CA ALA A 48 -8.88 2.82 5.24
C ALA A 48 -9.48 4.22 5.30
N THR A 49 -8.64 5.24 5.25
CA THR A 49 -9.07 6.64 5.33
C THR A 49 -9.88 7.04 4.11
N ALA A 50 -9.44 6.66 2.91
CA ALA A 50 -10.16 6.88 1.67
C ALA A 50 -11.53 6.17 1.67
N TYR A 51 -11.61 4.96 2.22
CA TYR A 51 -12.87 4.24 2.39
C TYR A 51 -13.83 4.96 3.35
N VAL A 52 -13.34 5.40 4.52
CA VAL A 52 -14.15 6.16 5.49
C VAL A 52 -14.61 7.48 4.88
N TYR A 53 -13.72 8.21 4.21
CA TYR A 53 -14.05 9.45 3.51
C TYR A 53 -15.18 9.22 2.49
N ARG A 54 -15.04 8.20 1.63
CA ARG A 54 -16.03 7.87 0.60
C ARG A 54 -17.39 7.49 1.19
N THR A 55 -17.42 6.73 2.29
CA THR A 55 -18.67 6.18 2.85
C THR A 55 -19.38 7.12 3.84
N LYS A 56 -18.64 7.99 4.53
CA LYS A 56 -19.19 8.83 5.62
C LYS A 56 -19.21 10.32 5.30
N PHE A 57 -18.25 10.80 4.53
CA PHE A 57 -18.00 12.23 4.35
C PHE A 57 -18.26 12.73 2.93
N ALA A 58 -18.17 11.88 1.90
CA ALA A 58 -18.33 12.29 0.50
C ALA A 58 -19.70 12.93 0.19
N HIS A 59 -20.74 12.55 0.93
CA HIS A 59 -22.10 13.10 0.80
C HIS A 59 -22.38 14.29 1.73
N ARG A 60 -21.40 14.73 2.53
CA ARG A 60 -21.55 15.87 3.45
C ARG A 60 -21.26 17.19 2.73
N ALA A 61 -21.63 18.31 3.35
CA ALA A 61 -21.31 19.65 2.87
C ALA A 61 -19.81 19.83 2.62
N LEU A 62 -19.47 20.68 1.64
CA LEU A 62 -18.08 20.91 1.21
C LEU A 62 -17.16 21.32 2.36
N SER A 63 -17.63 22.16 3.28
CA SER A 63 -16.86 22.58 4.47
C SER A 63 -16.46 21.40 5.36
N VAL A 64 -17.37 20.45 5.61
CA VAL A 64 -17.11 19.23 6.38
C VAL A 64 -16.12 18.32 5.66
N ARG A 65 -16.23 18.23 4.33
CA ARG A 65 -15.27 17.48 3.51
C ARG A 65 -13.86 18.05 3.60
N ILE A 66 -13.72 19.38 3.48
CA ILE A 66 -12.42 20.04 3.60
C ILE A 66 -11.87 19.87 5.02
N ALA A 67 -12.67 20.14 6.05
CA ALA A 67 -12.26 20.00 7.45
C ALA A 67 -11.79 18.57 7.76
N SER A 68 -12.52 17.54 7.32
CA SER A 68 -12.11 16.15 7.51
C SER A 68 -10.81 15.80 6.77
N MET A 69 -10.62 16.29 5.54
CA MET A 69 -9.35 16.12 4.82
C MET A 69 -8.18 16.78 5.53
N LEU A 70 -8.36 17.99 6.07
CA LEU A 70 -7.33 18.69 6.84
C LEU A 70 -6.97 17.94 8.12
N VAL A 71 -7.96 17.43 8.86
CA VAL A 71 -7.72 16.61 10.06
C VAL A 71 -6.98 15.32 9.71
N ILE A 72 -7.40 14.62 8.66
CA ILE A 72 -6.72 13.41 8.16
C ILE A 72 -5.26 13.72 7.80
N MET A 73 -5.03 14.81 7.07
CA MET A 73 -3.69 15.22 6.65
C MET A 73 -2.81 15.56 7.88
N ALA A 74 -3.35 16.30 8.85
CA ALA A 74 -2.65 16.63 10.09
C ALA A 74 -2.28 15.37 10.89
N LEU A 75 -3.21 14.42 11.04
CA LEU A 75 -2.96 13.14 11.71
C LEU A 75 -1.93 12.28 10.96
N GLY A 76 -2.00 12.25 9.63
CA GLY A 76 -1.03 11.54 8.79
C GLY A 76 0.38 12.11 8.93
N LEU A 77 0.51 13.44 8.93
CA LEU A 77 1.79 14.13 9.14
C LEU A 77 2.33 13.87 10.57
N ALA A 78 1.49 13.97 11.60
CA ALA A 78 1.88 13.66 12.98
C ALA A 78 2.37 12.21 13.12
N LEU A 79 1.67 11.25 12.50
CA LEU A 79 2.09 9.84 12.49
C LEU A 79 3.43 9.66 11.77
N LEU A 80 3.61 10.25 10.58
CA LEU A 80 4.86 10.16 9.83
C LEU A 80 6.04 10.74 10.62
N GLN A 81 5.84 11.83 11.35
CA GLN A 81 6.85 12.45 12.20
C GLN A 81 7.17 11.57 13.41
N PHE A 82 6.15 11.07 14.13
CA PHE A 82 6.32 10.11 15.22
C PHE A 82 7.14 8.90 14.80
N LEU A 83 6.81 8.33 13.63
CA LEU A 83 7.54 7.19 13.08
C LEU A 83 8.97 7.55 12.67
N THR A 84 9.28 8.82 12.38
CA THR A 84 10.62 9.25 11.95
C THR A 84 11.52 9.45 13.15
N VAL A 85 11.02 10.09 14.21
CA VAL A 85 11.75 10.25 15.48
C VAL A 85 12.07 8.89 16.11
N THR A 86 11.06 8.03 16.24
CA THR A 86 11.24 6.68 16.83
C THR A 86 12.16 5.77 16.01
N ARG A 87 12.27 6.02 14.69
CA ARG A 87 13.23 5.31 13.83
C ARG A 87 14.65 5.81 14.06
N GLY A 88 14.85 7.12 14.19
CA GLY A 88 16.15 7.74 14.40
C GLY A 88 16.84 7.18 15.65
N GLU A 89 16.11 7.11 16.76
CA GLU A 89 16.60 6.57 18.04
C GLU A 89 17.03 5.10 17.93
N ARG A 90 16.29 4.28 17.16
CA ARG A 90 16.57 2.84 17.00
C ARG A 90 17.67 2.50 15.99
N PHE A 91 17.82 3.27 14.91
CA PHE A 91 18.82 2.99 13.87
C PHE A 91 20.18 3.64 14.14
N TYR A 92 20.19 4.84 14.72
CA TYR A 92 21.43 5.60 14.89
C TYR A 92 22.00 5.52 16.31
N GLY A 93 21.40 4.70 17.20
CA GLY A 93 21.96 4.37 18.51
C GLY A 93 22.52 5.59 19.23
N ASP A 94 21.63 6.49 19.66
CA ASP A 94 21.97 7.55 20.63
C ASP A 94 23.01 8.61 20.23
N ALA A 95 23.32 8.81 18.94
CA ALA A 95 24.22 9.91 18.51
C ALA A 95 23.68 11.34 18.76
N SER A 96 22.43 11.47 19.22
CA SER A 96 21.88 12.72 19.74
C SER A 96 20.96 12.43 20.92
N GLY A 97 21.52 12.24 22.11
CA GLY A 97 20.80 11.97 23.37
C GLY A 97 19.80 13.04 23.85
N GLY A 98 19.27 13.87 22.95
CA GLY A 98 18.12 14.73 23.21
C GLY A 98 16.88 14.10 22.61
N ARG A 99 15.85 13.88 23.42
CA ARG A 99 14.46 13.65 22.98
C ARG A 99 14.13 14.66 21.87
N LEU A 100 14.25 14.24 20.61
CA LEU A 100 14.00 15.11 19.47
C LEU A 100 12.52 15.43 19.50
N SER A 101 12.19 16.68 19.87
CA SER A 101 10.84 17.18 19.72
C SER A 101 10.41 16.95 18.28
N MET A 102 9.24 16.33 18.13
CA MET A 102 8.62 15.96 16.85
C MET A 102 8.41 17.17 15.90
N PHE A 103 8.52 18.39 16.43
CA PHE A 103 8.36 19.66 15.72
C PHE A 103 9.65 20.49 15.67
N SER A 104 10.81 19.90 16.00
CA SER A 104 12.09 20.59 15.92
C SER A 104 12.62 20.67 14.49
N ALA A 105 13.40 21.71 14.19
CA ALA A 105 14.09 21.87 12.91
C ALA A 105 14.93 20.63 12.53
N ARG A 106 15.60 20.02 13.52
CA ARG A 106 16.37 18.78 13.35
C ARG A 106 15.53 17.58 12.91
N GLY A 107 14.28 17.48 13.35
CA GLY A 107 13.36 16.44 12.90
C GLY A 107 13.00 16.59 11.42
N VAL A 108 12.82 17.84 10.95
CA VAL A 108 12.59 18.16 9.54
C VAL A 108 13.84 17.87 8.70
N GLU A 109 15.02 18.26 9.16
CA GLU A 109 16.30 17.96 8.50
C GLU A 109 16.54 16.46 8.36
N SER A 110 16.26 15.67 9.41
CA SER A 110 16.38 14.21 9.37
C SER A 110 15.47 13.56 8.33
N PHE A 111 14.26 14.12 8.13
CA PHE A 111 13.36 13.68 7.08
C PHE A 111 13.92 13.98 5.67
N LEU A 112 14.44 15.19 5.47
CA LEU A 112 15.03 15.61 4.19
C LEU A 112 16.33 14.82 3.87
N GLY A 113 17.18 14.57 4.86
CA GLY A 113 18.40 13.76 4.69
C GLY A 113 18.10 12.32 4.26
N GLY A 114 16.96 11.76 4.66
CA GLY A 114 16.49 10.46 4.19
C GLY A 114 16.08 10.43 2.71
N ILE A 115 15.82 11.58 2.10
CA ILE A 115 15.60 11.72 0.65
C ILE A 115 16.97 11.81 -0.05
N GLU A 116 17.86 12.65 0.49
CA GLU A 116 19.21 12.88 -0.03
C GLU A 116 20.05 11.60 -0.17
N ILE A 117 19.97 10.69 0.80
CA ILE A 117 20.78 9.47 0.78
C ILE A 117 20.55 8.59 -0.46
N ASN A 118 19.31 8.51 -0.98
CA ASN A 118 19.06 7.68 -2.17
C ASN A 118 19.65 8.31 -3.44
N TYR A 119 19.69 9.64 -3.51
CA TYR A 119 20.34 10.35 -4.61
C TYR A 119 21.85 10.20 -4.55
N ARG A 120 22.46 10.28 -3.36
CA ARG A 120 23.89 10.00 -3.17
C ARG A 120 24.25 8.57 -3.56
N VAL A 121 23.41 7.60 -3.20
CA VAL A 121 23.59 6.19 -3.59
C VAL A 121 23.43 6.02 -5.12
N PHE A 122 22.51 6.75 -5.74
CA PHE A 122 22.39 6.78 -7.20
C PHE A 122 23.64 7.38 -7.87
N GLU A 123 24.15 8.51 -7.38
CA GLU A 123 25.39 9.13 -7.87
C GLU A 123 26.58 8.18 -7.75
N TYR A 124 26.69 7.47 -6.63
CA TYR A 124 27.70 6.42 -6.44
C TYR A 124 27.53 5.26 -7.42
N ALA A 125 26.30 4.83 -7.70
CA ALA A 125 26.06 3.84 -8.75
C ALA A 125 26.55 4.31 -10.13
N LEU A 126 26.39 5.60 -10.43
CA LEU A 126 26.86 6.19 -11.69
C LEU A 126 28.39 6.27 -11.78
N SER A 127 29.11 6.46 -10.66
CA SER A 127 30.57 6.50 -10.65
C SER A 127 31.20 5.10 -10.73
N GLU A 128 30.67 4.14 -9.98
CA GLU A 128 31.31 2.83 -9.82
C GLU A 128 31.07 1.87 -10.99
N PHE A 129 29.85 1.76 -11.51
CA PHE A 129 29.52 0.78 -12.57
C PHE A 129 30.16 0.99 -13.94
N PRO A 130 30.48 2.20 -14.40
CA PRO A 130 31.21 2.35 -15.66
C PRO A 130 32.73 2.13 -15.51
N GLN A 131 33.29 2.26 -14.30
CA GLN A 131 34.74 2.31 -14.09
C GLN A 131 35.30 1.11 -13.32
N ASN A 132 34.62 0.70 -12.25
CA ASN A 132 35.14 -0.23 -11.24
C ASN A 132 34.35 -1.54 -11.17
N GLU A 133 33.08 -1.53 -11.60
CA GLU A 133 32.18 -2.68 -11.46
C GLU A 133 31.59 -3.14 -12.79
N LYS A 134 31.16 -4.41 -12.86
CA LYS A 134 30.43 -4.92 -14.03
C LYS A 134 28.93 -4.68 -13.86
N TYR A 135 28.26 -4.31 -14.94
CA TYR A 135 26.80 -4.27 -14.97
C TYR A 135 26.18 -5.63 -14.59
N LEU A 136 25.10 -5.59 -13.81
CA LEU A 136 24.49 -6.77 -13.19
C LEU A 136 23.72 -7.66 -14.17
N GLY A 137 23.47 -7.21 -15.40
CA GLY A 137 22.83 -8.00 -16.46
C GLY A 137 21.41 -8.47 -16.12
N GLY A 138 20.71 -7.77 -15.24
CA GLY A 138 19.36 -8.11 -14.80
C GLY A 138 19.30 -8.98 -13.53
N SER A 139 20.43 -9.46 -13.01
CA SER A 139 20.47 -10.27 -11.78
C SER A 139 19.89 -9.53 -10.57
N GLY A 140 19.97 -8.19 -10.55
CA GLY A 140 19.41 -7.36 -9.49
C GLY A 140 17.87 -7.40 -9.40
N PHE A 141 17.18 -7.74 -10.49
CA PHE A 141 15.71 -7.85 -10.54
C PHE A 141 15.20 -9.24 -10.13
N VAL A 142 16.03 -10.27 -10.22
CA VAL A 142 15.67 -11.66 -9.95
C VAL A 142 15.05 -11.87 -8.55
N PRO A 143 15.52 -11.22 -7.47
CA PRO A 143 14.95 -11.41 -6.13
C PRO A 143 13.48 -11.03 -6.01
N ALA A 144 12.99 -10.09 -6.83
CA ALA A 144 11.59 -9.69 -6.88
C ALA A 144 10.66 -10.85 -7.28
N PHE A 145 11.14 -11.75 -8.13
CA PHE A 145 10.38 -12.91 -8.62
C PHE A 145 10.57 -14.14 -7.73
N LEU A 146 11.69 -14.20 -7.01
CA LEU A 146 12.09 -15.35 -6.18
C LEU A 146 12.04 -15.04 -4.68
N PHE A 147 11.22 -14.07 -4.27
CA PHE A 147 11.07 -13.71 -2.87
C PHE A 147 10.48 -14.85 -2.04
N VAL A 148 9.69 -15.73 -2.66
CA VAL A 148 9.07 -16.91 -2.02
C VAL A 148 10.05 -18.02 -1.68
N VAL A 149 11.22 -18.05 -2.35
CA VAL A 149 12.23 -19.09 -2.13
C VAL A 149 13.13 -18.64 -0.97
N PRO A 150 13.12 -19.31 0.19
CA PRO A 150 13.95 -18.94 1.32
C PRO A 150 15.43 -19.22 1.02
N ARG A 151 16.31 -18.40 1.62
CA ARG A 151 17.77 -18.53 1.49
C ARG A 151 18.33 -19.86 2.03
N SER A 152 17.61 -20.53 2.93
CA SER A 152 17.99 -21.85 3.43
C SER A 152 17.92 -22.96 2.36
N ILE A 153 17.02 -22.80 1.38
CA ILE A 153 16.85 -23.75 0.26
C ILE A 153 17.74 -23.35 -0.91
N TRP A 154 17.92 -22.05 -1.14
CA TRP A 154 18.79 -21.53 -2.20
C TRP A 154 19.75 -20.45 -1.65
N PRO A 155 20.88 -20.86 -1.05
CA PRO A 155 21.86 -19.94 -0.46
C PRO A 155 22.43 -18.95 -1.48
N GLU A 156 22.78 -19.44 -2.67
CA GLU A 156 23.43 -18.71 -3.76
C GLU A 156 22.47 -17.88 -4.64
N LYS A 157 21.21 -17.72 -4.22
CA LYS A 157 20.22 -16.87 -4.91
C LYS A 157 20.81 -15.47 -5.17
N PRO A 158 20.57 -14.83 -6.32
CA PRO A 158 20.98 -13.45 -6.53
C PRO A 158 20.50 -12.52 -5.41
N VAL A 159 21.31 -11.55 -5.03
CA VAL A 159 20.94 -10.48 -4.08
C VAL A 159 20.31 -9.30 -4.84
N SER A 160 19.50 -8.49 -4.16
CA SER A 160 18.88 -7.33 -4.80
C SER A 160 19.94 -6.28 -5.09
N THR A 161 19.68 -5.43 -6.08
CA THR A 161 20.56 -4.31 -6.42
C THR A 161 20.87 -3.43 -5.22
N GLY A 162 19.87 -3.21 -4.36
CA GLY A 162 20.06 -2.48 -3.11
C GLY A 162 21.09 -3.14 -2.18
N ALA A 163 21.03 -4.46 -2.01
CA ALA A 163 22.01 -5.17 -1.18
C ALA A 163 23.43 -5.09 -1.78
N VAL A 164 23.55 -5.19 -3.10
CA VAL A 164 24.85 -5.04 -3.81
C VAL A 164 25.44 -3.66 -3.56
N ILE A 165 24.68 -2.59 -3.80
CA ILE A 165 25.20 -1.23 -3.60
C ILE A 165 25.46 -0.90 -2.15
N THR A 166 24.69 -1.49 -1.23
CA THR A 166 24.95 -1.32 0.19
C THR A 166 26.28 -1.94 0.59
N ALA A 167 26.58 -3.14 0.09
CA ALA A 167 27.83 -3.82 0.37
C ALA A 167 29.04 -3.02 -0.14
N MET A 168 28.93 -2.46 -1.35
CA MET A 168 29.96 -1.57 -1.91
C MET A 168 30.09 -0.28 -1.09
N TRP A 169 28.97 0.38 -0.78
CA TRP A 169 28.95 1.65 -0.05
C TRP A 169 29.61 1.57 1.32
N PHE A 170 29.36 0.49 2.07
CA PHE A 170 29.94 0.28 3.40
C PHE A 170 31.21 -0.57 3.40
N ASN A 171 31.65 -1.05 2.23
CA ASN A 171 32.72 -2.02 2.08
C ASN A 171 32.54 -3.23 3.03
N SER A 172 31.32 -3.77 3.08
CA SER A 172 30.92 -4.84 4.01
C SER A 172 29.74 -5.68 3.49
N ASP A 173 29.92 -7.01 3.47
CA ASP A 173 28.90 -7.98 3.03
C ASP A 173 27.73 -8.15 4.03
N HIS A 174 27.82 -7.52 5.21
CA HIS A 174 26.88 -7.71 6.31
C HIS A 174 26.22 -6.40 6.75
N ALA A 175 25.89 -5.54 5.80
CA ALA A 175 25.07 -4.38 6.11
C ALA A 175 23.67 -4.82 6.59
N SER A 176 23.33 -4.47 7.82
CA SER A 176 21.99 -4.66 8.40
C SER A 176 20.93 -3.74 7.78
N THR A 177 21.33 -2.90 6.82
CA THR A 177 20.50 -1.95 6.10
C THR A 177 20.50 -2.27 4.61
N ASN A 178 19.51 -1.75 3.90
CA ASN A 178 19.43 -1.83 2.45
C ASN A 178 19.30 -0.41 1.91
N LEU A 179 20.38 0.11 1.32
CA LEU A 179 20.42 1.32 0.54
C LEU A 179 19.88 1.05 -0.85
N SER A 180 19.10 1.98 -1.38
CA SER A 180 18.50 1.85 -2.69
C SER A 180 19.02 2.95 -3.62
N PRO A 181 19.48 2.61 -4.83
CA PRO A 181 19.93 3.58 -5.83
C PRO A 181 18.78 4.22 -6.61
N SER A 182 17.54 4.12 -6.12
CA SER A 182 16.29 4.38 -6.88
C SER A 182 16.02 3.35 -7.98
N SER A 183 14.79 3.34 -8.51
CA SER A 183 14.45 2.48 -9.65
C SER A 183 15.27 2.82 -10.90
N ILE A 184 15.65 4.09 -11.07
CA ILE A 184 16.47 4.56 -12.19
C ILE A 184 17.90 4.03 -12.04
N GLY A 185 18.49 4.17 -10.85
CA GLY A 185 19.83 3.66 -10.57
C GLY A 185 19.90 2.15 -10.67
N GLU A 186 18.86 1.45 -10.27
CA GLU A 186 18.79 0.00 -10.45
C GLU A 186 18.73 -0.41 -11.93
N CYS A 187 17.96 0.30 -12.77
CA CYS A 187 17.98 0.08 -14.21
C CYS A 187 19.38 0.33 -14.80
N TYR A 188 20.06 1.38 -14.33
CA TYR A 188 21.41 1.72 -14.75
C TYR A 188 22.43 0.65 -14.34
N MET A 189 22.43 0.21 -13.08
CA MET A 189 23.34 -0.83 -12.57
C MET A 189 23.15 -2.16 -13.31
N ASN A 190 21.95 -2.46 -13.79
CA ASN A 190 21.68 -3.70 -14.52
C ASN A 190 22.03 -3.61 -16.01
N PHE A 191 21.80 -2.47 -16.68
CA PHE A 191 21.78 -2.40 -18.14
C PHE A 191 22.30 -1.08 -18.72
N ALA A 192 23.03 -0.30 -17.93
CA ALA A 192 23.51 1.05 -18.26
C ALA A 192 22.37 1.98 -18.72
N THR A 193 22.73 3.07 -19.40
CA THR A 193 21.78 4.08 -19.92
C THR A 193 20.70 3.50 -20.85
N PRO A 194 20.99 2.58 -21.80
CA PRO A 194 19.95 2.00 -22.65
C PRO A 194 18.87 1.25 -21.84
N GLY A 195 19.30 0.54 -20.80
CA GLY A 195 18.43 -0.13 -19.85
C GLY A 195 17.42 0.80 -19.18
N VAL A 196 17.88 1.95 -18.72
CA VAL A 196 17.02 2.99 -18.12
C VAL A 196 15.92 3.40 -19.08
N ALA A 197 16.26 3.74 -20.32
CA ALA A 197 15.29 4.17 -21.32
C ALA A 197 14.23 3.08 -21.61
N ILE A 198 14.67 1.83 -21.80
CA ILE A 198 13.79 0.71 -22.12
C ILE A 198 12.88 0.37 -20.93
N LEU A 199 13.44 0.21 -19.73
CA LEU A 199 12.68 -0.20 -18.55
C LEU A 199 11.73 0.89 -18.07
N MET A 200 12.11 2.17 -18.15
CA MET A 200 11.19 3.27 -17.82
C MET A 200 10.06 3.40 -18.84
N PHE A 201 10.32 3.13 -20.13
CA PHE A 201 9.26 3.06 -21.13
C PHE A 201 8.27 1.91 -20.85
N ILE A 202 8.78 0.72 -20.52
CA ILE A 202 7.95 -0.44 -20.14
C ILE A 202 7.14 -0.11 -18.88
N ALA A 203 7.75 0.50 -17.86
CA ALA A 203 7.08 0.93 -16.64
C ALA A 203 5.94 1.92 -16.95
N GLY A 204 6.16 2.88 -17.85
CA GLY A 204 5.12 3.81 -18.32
C GLY A 204 3.96 3.11 -19.04
N LYS A 205 4.25 2.13 -19.90
CA LYS A 205 3.22 1.29 -20.55
C LYS A 205 2.41 0.49 -19.53
N PHE A 206 3.09 -0.11 -18.56
CA PHE A 206 2.45 -0.85 -17.47
C PHE A 206 1.55 0.05 -16.62
N ALA A 207 2.04 1.23 -16.23
CA ALA A 207 1.26 2.22 -15.49
C ALA A 207 0.01 2.67 -16.26
N ARG A 208 0.12 2.86 -17.59
CA ARG A 208 -1.04 3.17 -18.44
C ARG A 208 -2.04 2.03 -18.45
N ALA A 209 -1.60 0.79 -18.68
CA ALA A 209 -2.48 -0.38 -18.71
C ALA A 209 -3.23 -0.55 -17.38
N LEU A 210 -2.51 -0.41 -16.27
CA LEU A 210 -3.07 -0.50 -14.92
C LEU A 210 -4.11 0.61 -14.69
N ASN A 211 -3.78 1.87 -15.00
CA ASN A 211 -4.73 2.99 -14.88
C ASN A 211 -5.98 2.80 -15.76
N THR A 212 -5.83 2.30 -16.98
CA THR A 212 -6.97 1.99 -17.86
C THR A 212 -7.86 0.90 -17.25
N TYR A 213 -7.27 -0.19 -16.76
CA TYR A 213 -8.01 -1.26 -16.09
C TYR A 213 -8.76 -0.75 -14.85
N LEU A 214 -8.12 0.08 -14.04
CA LEU A 214 -8.71 0.66 -12.83
C LEU A 214 -9.88 1.60 -13.12
N ARG A 215 -9.77 2.40 -14.19
CA ARG A 215 -10.86 3.27 -14.64
C ARG A 215 -12.06 2.45 -15.11
N ALA A 216 -11.82 1.41 -15.90
CA ALA A 216 -12.86 0.49 -16.35
C ALA A 216 -13.56 -0.22 -15.17
N ASN A 217 -12.83 -0.49 -14.08
CA ASN A 217 -13.32 -1.18 -12.89
C ASN A 217 -13.58 -0.24 -11.69
N SER A 218 -13.76 1.06 -11.91
CA SER A 218 -13.88 2.07 -10.85
C SER A 218 -15.06 1.86 -9.87
N ARG A 219 -16.07 1.09 -10.29
CA ARG A 219 -17.22 0.70 -9.45
C ARG A 219 -16.95 -0.54 -8.59
N ASN A 220 -15.93 -1.32 -8.90
CA ASN A 220 -15.55 -2.50 -8.13
C ASN A 220 -14.76 -2.07 -6.88
N ALA A 221 -15.40 -2.19 -5.71
CA ALA A 221 -14.81 -1.77 -4.44
C ALA A 221 -13.52 -2.53 -4.09
N VAL A 222 -13.41 -3.82 -4.45
CA VAL A 222 -12.22 -4.64 -4.19
C VAL A 222 -11.04 -4.12 -5.01
N VAL A 223 -11.25 -3.91 -6.32
CA VAL A 223 -10.21 -3.38 -7.21
C VAL A 223 -9.75 -1.99 -6.76
N TRP A 224 -10.68 -1.12 -6.38
CA TRP A 224 -10.37 0.23 -5.92
C TRP A 224 -9.59 0.25 -4.59
N LEU A 225 -9.97 -0.60 -3.63
CA LEU A 225 -9.25 -0.73 -2.36
C LEU A 225 -7.87 -1.33 -2.54
N ALA A 226 -7.74 -2.39 -3.36
CA ALA A 226 -6.45 -2.97 -3.70
C ALA A 226 -5.51 -1.92 -4.31
N TRP A 227 -6.03 -1.06 -5.18
CA TRP A 227 -5.26 0.02 -5.78
C TRP A 227 -4.78 1.07 -4.77
N LEU A 228 -5.64 1.48 -3.84
CA LEU A 228 -5.27 2.41 -2.78
C LEU A 228 -4.20 1.86 -1.83
N MET A 229 -4.07 0.54 -1.74
CA MET A 229 -2.99 -0.10 -0.98
C MET A 229 -1.64 -0.05 -1.70
N VAL A 230 -1.62 0.17 -3.02
CA VAL A 230 -0.42 0.11 -3.87
C VAL A 230 0.08 1.51 -4.26
N ILE A 231 -0.82 2.47 -4.52
CA ILE A 231 -0.45 3.85 -4.90
C ILE A 231 0.61 4.46 -3.97
N PRO A 232 0.44 4.42 -2.64
CA PRO A 232 1.37 5.09 -1.74
C PRO A 232 2.78 4.54 -1.89
N ASP A 233 2.92 3.24 -2.16
CA ASP A 233 4.21 2.62 -2.43
C ASP A 233 4.75 3.07 -3.78
N ILE A 234 3.95 3.03 -4.85
CA ILE A 234 4.42 3.54 -6.14
C ILE A 234 4.90 4.99 -6.02
N ALA A 235 4.22 5.84 -5.24
CA ALA A 235 4.62 7.23 -5.02
C ALA A 235 5.86 7.36 -4.11
N SER A 236 5.96 6.57 -3.04
CA SER A 236 7.07 6.65 -2.07
C SER A 236 8.34 5.96 -2.53
N GLU A 237 8.22 5.04 -3.49
CA GLU A 237 9.24 4.06 -3.81
C GLU A 237 9.95 4.35 -5.13
N TRP A 238 9.76 5.55 -5.72
CA TRP A 238 10.70 6.09 -6.72
C TRP A 238 12.14 6.10 -6.18
N ARG A 239 12.31 6.13 -4.86
CA ARG A 239 13.60 6.02 -4.17
C ARG A 239 14.02 4.59 -3.81
N GLY A 240 13.13 3.62 -3.91
CA GLY A 240 13.36 2.23 -3.50
C GLY A 240 13.86 1.34 -4.62
N ASP A 241 14.25 0.12 -4.25
CA ASP A 241 14.67 -0.92 -5.19
C ASP A 241 13.44 -1.69 -5.70
N PHE A 242 13.54 -2.24 -6.90
CA PHE A 242 12.50 -2.96 -7.59
C PHE A 242 11.94 -4.12 -6.77
N THR A 243 12.78 -4.82 -6.00
CA THR A 243 12.33 -5.92 -5.16
C THR A 243 11.41 -5.42 -4.05
N SER A 244 11.79 -4.36 -3.34
CA SER A 244 10.92 -3.77 -2.31
C SER A 244 9.66 -3.13 -2.90
N MET A 245 9.75 -2.52 -4.09
CA MET A 245 8.62 -1.93 -4.85
C MET A 245 7.57 -2.95 -5.30
N THR A 246 7.97 -4.19 -5.56
CA THR A 246 7.08 -5.19 -6.15
C THR A 246 6.55 -6.14 -5.10
N VAL A 247 7.42 -6.70 -4.26
CA VAL A 247 7.06 -7.77 -3.33
C VAL A 247 6.10 -7.28 -2.25
N GLN A 248 6.37 -6.13 -1.63
CA GLN A 248 5.54 -5.66 -0.51
C GLN A 248 4.12 -5.27 -0.94
N PRO A 249 3.91 -4.51 -2.03
CA PRO A 249 2.57 -4.22 -2.51
C PRO A 249 1.87 -5.46 -3.05
N LEU A 250 2.58 -6.34 -3.76
CA LEU A 250 2.01 -7.59 -4.30
C LEU A 250 1.48 -8.49 -3.17
N LEU A 251 2.27 -8.74 -2.13
CA LEU A 251 1.84 -9.54 -0.98
C LEU A 251 0.60 -8.95 -0.31
N ARG A 252 0.56 -7.63 -0.12
CA ARG A 252 -0.63 -6.96 0.44
C ARG A 252 -1.87 -7.16 -0.42
N VAL A 253 -1.74 -7.00 -1.74
CA VAL A 253 -2.85 -7.19 -2.67
C VAL A 253 -3.31 -8.66 -2.69
N ILE A 254 -2.39 -9.62 -2.72
CA ILE A 254 -2.72 -11.06 -2.68
C ILE A 254 -3.48 -11.39 -1.39
N VAL A 255 -2.96 -10.98 -0.24
CA VAL A 255 -3.62 -11.20 1.05
C VAL A 255 -4.99 -10.53 1.07
N PHE A 256 -5.10 -9.28 0.63
CA PHE A 256 -6.37 -8.56 0.58
C PHE A 256 -7.41 -9.24 -0.30
N ILE A 257 -7.03 -9.66 -1.52
CA ILE A 257 -7.92 -10.36 -2.45
C ILE A 257 -8.33 -11.72 -1.88
N GLY A 258 -7.39 -12.47 -1.30
CA GLY A 258 -7.68 -13.76 -0.66
C GLY A 258 -8.68 -13.62 0.49
N LEU A 259 -8.52 -12.59 1.32
CA LEU A 259 -9.47 -12.28 2.40
C LEU A 259 -10.84 -11.86 1.86
N ALA A 260 -10.88 -10.99 0.85
CA ALA A 260 -12.13 -10.56 0.22
C ALA A 260 -12.89 -11.74 -0.39
N TRP A 261 -12.17 -12.65 -1.06
CA TRP A 261 -12.73 -13.90 -1.61
C TRP A 261 -13.28 -14.82 -0.51
N LEU A 262 -12.52 -15.03 0.57
CA LEU A 262 -12.95 -15.85 1.70
C LEU A 262 -14.23 -15.31 2.33
N VAL A 263 -14.31 -14.00 2.56
CA VAL A 263 -15.53 -13.35 3.10
C VAL A 263 -16.71 -13.55 2.17
N ALA A 264 -16.53 -13.34 0.86
CA ALA A 264 -17.59 -13.55 -0.12
C ALA A 264 -18.11 -14.99 -0.10
N LYS A 265 -17.21 -15.98 0.04
CA LYS A 265 -17.58 -17.40 0.14
C LYS A 265 -18.37 -17.70 1.41
N LEU A 266 -17.95 -17.18 2.56
CA LEU A 266 -18.64 -17.37 3.84
C LEU A 266 -20.02 -16.71 3.85
N GLN A 267 -20.17 -15.53 3.26
CA GLN A 267 -21.46 -14.86 3.12
C GLN A 267 -22.40 -15.59 2.16
N GLY A 268 -21.87 -16.14 1.05
CA GLY A 268 -22.62 -16.98 0.13
C GLY A 268 -23.14 -18.26 0.76
N GLN A 269 -22.42 -18.83 1.74
CA GLN A 269 -22.88 -20.00 2.50
C GLN A 269 -23.95 -19.66 3.55
N GLN A 270 -23.97 -18.42 4.06
CA GLN A 270 -25.01 -17.94 4.99
C GLN A 270 -26.32 -17.60 4.30
N ALA A 271 -26.30 -17.34 2.99
CA ALA A 271 -27.49 -17.31 2.16
C ALA A 271 -27.94 -18.75 1.85
N ALA A 272 -28.29 -19.53 2.88
CA ALA A 272 -29.11 -20.72 2.68
C ALA A 272 -30.36 -20.28 1.88
N PRO A 273 -30.81 -21.07 0.89
CA PRO A 273 -32.01 -20.72 0.13
C PRO A 273 -33.13 -20.54 1.14
N THR A 274 -33.59 -19.31 1.33
CA THR A 274 -34.87 -19.08 1.99
C THR A 274 -35.85 -19.90 1.19
N THR A 275 -36.37 -20.96 1.79
CA THR A 275 -37.42 -21.81 1.23
C THR A 275 -38.35 -20.88 0.48
N PRO A 276 -38.52 -21.03 -0.86
CA PRO A 276 -39.30 -20.09 -1.63
C PRO A 276 -40.62 -19.92 -0.90
N THR A 277 -40.89 -18.70 -0.43
CA THR A 277 -42.14 -18.38 0.25
C THR A 277 -43.22 -18.88 -0.70
N PRO A 278 -44.08 -19.84 -0.30
CA PRO A 278 -45.04 -20.43 -1.20
C PRO A 278 -45.75 -19.30 -1.90
N TYR A 279 -45.71 -19.33 -3.24
CA TYR A 279 -46.23 -18.27 -4.09
C TYR A 279 -47.63 -17.92 -3.59
N ARG A 280 -47.73 -16.78 -2.89
CA ARG A 280 -49.02 -16.32 -2.36
C ARG A 280 -49.76 -15.85 -3.59
N MET A 281 -50.68 -16.69 -4.09
CA MET A 281 -51.54 -16.37 -5.21
C MET A 281 -52.01 -14.92 -5.06
N PRO A 282 -51.77 -14.04 -6.04
CA PRO A 282 -52.25 -12.68 -5.98
C PRO A 282 -53.75 -12.74 -5.68
N GLY A 283 -54.16 -12.07 -4.61
CA GLY A 283 -55.58 -11.95 -4.28
C GLY A 283 -56.35 -11.41 -5.49
N PRO A 284 -57.65 -11.70 -5.60
CA PRO A 284 -58.47 -11.30 -6.72
C PRO A 284 -58.27 -9.82 -7.04
N ILE A 285 -57.93 -9.53 -8.30
CA ILE A 285 -57.71 -8.17 -8.78
C ILE A 285 -58.98 -7.37 -8.46
N PRO A 286 -58.89 -6.28 -7.66
CA PRO A 286 -60.04 -5.44 -7.40
C PRO A 286 -60.56 -4.91 -8.74
N GLN A 287 -61.80 -5.29 -9.08
CA GLN A 287 -62.44 -4.88 -10.31
C GLN A 287 -62.44 -3.35 -10.37
N ARG A 288 -61.68 -2.78 -11.32
CA ARG A 288 -61.72 -1.35 -11.61
C ARG A 288 -63.15 -0.98 -11.98
N ARG A 289 -63.81 -0.22 -11.10
CA ARG A 289 -65.09 0.43 -11.41
C ARG A 289 -64.88 1.25 -12.69
N ARG A 290 -65.62 0.92 -13.74
CA ARG A 290 -65.61 1.68 -15.00
C ARG A 290 -66.04 3.12 -14.70
N PRO A 291 -65.33 4.14 -15.21
CA PRO A 291 -65.78 5.52 -15.12
C PRO A 291 -67.15 5.65 -15.83
N ARG A 292 -68.13 6.24 -15.13
CA ARG A 292 -69.43 6.62 -15.71
C ARG A 292 -69.20 7.63 -16.84
N GLY A 293 -69.94 7.45 -17.92
CA GLY A 293 -69.76 8.13 -19.20
C GLY A 293 -69.76 9.65 -19.13
N TYR A 294 -69.05 10.24 -20.09
CA TYR A 294 -69.13 11.66 -20.41
C TYR A 294 -70.37 11.91 -21.28
N PRO A 295 -71.14 12.98 -21.03
CA PRO A 295 -72.22 13.40 -21.91
C PRO A 295 -71.65 13.97 -23.21
N THR A 296 -72.13 13.44 -24.34
CA THR A 296 -71.95 14.03 -25.67
C THR A 296 -72.80 15.29 -25.81
N ILE A 297 -72.17 16.39 -26.21
CA ILE A 297 -72.81 17.60 -26.75
C ILE A 297 -72.33 17.72 -28.20
#